data_AF-A0A839E324-F1
#
_entry.id   AF-A0A839E324-F1
#
_cell.length_a   1.000
_cell.length_b   1.000
_cell.length_c   1.000
_cell.angle_alpha   90.00
_cell.angle_beta   90.00
_cell.angle_gamma   90.00
#
_symmetry.space_group_name_H-M   'P 1'
#
loop_
_entity.id
_entity.type
_entity.pdbx_description
1 polymer ?
#
loop_
_entity_poly.entity_id
_entity_poly.type
_entity_poly.pdbx_seq_one_letter_code
_entity_poly.pdbx_strand_id
1 'polypeptide(L)' 'MIFDGAGTKWPSALSGSDHPVHQLYQQVADVISGACGFCAKAFETEQHVHDAGVGTIEEHEGHPSFRNLLVEGHSVLTF' A
#
# COMPACT_ATOMS: atom_id res chain seq x y z
N MET A 1 0.43 2.15 7.24
CA MET A 1 -0.08 0.92 6.58
C MET A 1 0.62 0.76 5.24
N ILE A 2 1.04 -0.45 4.88
CA ILE A 2 1.73 -0.74 3.62
C ILE A 2 0.91 -1.76 2.84
N PHE A 3 0.62 -1.48 1.57
CA PHE A 3 0.01 -2.46 0.66
C PHE A 3 1.10 -3.31 0.01
N ASP A 4 1.12 -4.61 0.30
CA ASP A 4 2.11 -5.55 -0.20
C ASP A 4 1.45 -6.72 -0.96
N GLY A 5 2.21 -7.45 -1.79
CA GLY A 5 1.73 -8.56 -2.59
C GLY A 5 0.55 -8.18 -3.50
N ALA A 6 -0.46 -9.07 -3.60
CA ALA A 6 -1.69 -8.78 -4.34
C ALA A 6 -2.51 -7.64 -3.71
N GLY A 7 -2.15 -7.20 -2.50
CA GLY A 7 -2.79 -6.10 -1.80
C GLY A 7 -2.64 -4.75 -2.49
N THR A 8 -1.64 -4.60 -3.39
CA THR A 8 -1.47 -3.38 -4.21
C THR A 8 -2.64 -3.12 -5.16
N LYS A 9 -3.56 -4.07 -5.34
CA LYS A 9 -4.82 -3.89 -6.09
C LYS A 9 -5.87 -3.07 -5.32
N TRP A 10 -5.81 -3.08 -3.99
CA TRP A 10 -6.86 -2.49 -3.15
C TRP A 10 -6.94 -0.96 -3.19
N PRO A 11 -5.84 -0.17 -3.22
CA PRO A 11 -5.93 1.28 -3.24
C PRO A 11 -6.90 1.82 -4.29
N SER A 12 -6.85 1.28 -5.51
CA SER A 12 -7.74 1.67 -6.61
C SER A 12 -9.20 1.24 -6.40
N ALA A 13 -9.43 0.05 -5.86
CA ALA A 13 -10.80 -0.40 -5.57
C ALA A 13 -11.44 0.39 -4.42
N LEU A 14 -10.68 0.65 -3.35
CA LEU A 14 -11.14 1.31 -2.14
C LEU A 14 -11.31 2.83 -2.31
N SER A 15 -10.57 3.45 -3.24
CA SER A 15 -10.71 4.86 -3.56
C SER A 15 -11.99 5.19 -4.33
N GLY A 16 -12.62 4.21 -4.98
CA GLY A 16 -13.89 4.39 -5.68
C GLY A 16 -15.04 4.75 -4.74
N SER A 17 -15.77 5.84 -5.02
CA SER A 17 -16.86 6.35 -4.17
C SER A 17 -18.01 5.36 -3.94
N ASP A 18 -18.19 4.43 -4.87
CA ASP A 18 -19.25 3.41 -4.84
C ASP A 18 -18.84 2.17 -4.03
N HIS A 19 -17.58 2.08 -3.58
CA HIS A 19 -17.11 0.94 -2.81
C HIS A 19 -17.72 0.96 -1.38
N PRO A 20 -18.24 -0.17 -0.85
CA PRO A 20 -18.94 -0.20 0.44
C PRO A 20 -18.14 0.34 1.63
N VAL A 21 -16.81 0.30 1.55
CA VAL A 21 -15.91 0.79 2.61
C VAL A 21 -15.09 2.02 2.20
N HIS A 22 -15.48 2.72 1.13
CA HIS A 22 -14.81 3.95 0.68
C HIS A 22 -14.62 4.96 1.81
N GLN A 23 -15.68 5.22 2.60
CA GLN A 23 -15.61 6.16 3.72
C GLN A 23 -14.57 5.75 4.78
N LEU A 24 -14.46 4.46 5.08
CA LEU A 24 -13.45 3.95 6.02
C LEU A 24 -12.04 4.10 5.44
N TYR A 25 -11.87 3.82 4.14
CA TYR A 25 -10.59 4.01 3.46
C TYR A 25 -10.13 5.47 3.50
N GLN A 26 -11.03 6.43 3.27
CA GLN A 26 -10.73 7.86 3.41
C GLN A 26 -10.30 8.25 4.82
N GLN A 27 -10.88 7.64 5.86
CA GLN A 27 -10.54 7.91 7.27
C GLN A 27 -9.13 7.45 7.67
N VAL A 28 -8.52 6.55 6.91
CA VAL A 28 -7.16 6.02 7.20
C VAL A 28 -6.15 6.45 6.15
N ALA A 29 -6.53 7.30 5.19
CA ALA A 29 -5.67 7.68 4.07
C ALA A 29 -4.37 8.37 4.53
N ASP A 30 -4.43 9.13 5.63
CA ASP A 30 -3.31 9.84 6.24
C ASP A 30 -2.27 8.91 6.88
N VAL A 31 -2.67 7.69 7.26
CA VAL A 31 -1.78 6.68 7.84
C VAL A 31 -1.33 5.61 6.83
N ILE A 32 -1.65 5.77 5.53
CA ILE A 32 -1.11 4.94 4.46
C ILE A 32 0.31 5.39 4.16
N SER A 33 1.27 4.50 4.36
CA SER A 33 2.68 4.74 4.10
C SER A 33 3.03 4.55 2.62
N GLY A 34 2.32 3.67 1.93
CA GLY A 34 2.51 3.40 0.50
C GLY A 34 2.18 1.97 0.09
N ALA A 35 2.53 1.62 -1.13
CA ALA A 35 2.46 0.26 -1.68
C ALA A 35 3.86 -0.25 -2.06
N CYS A 36 4.08 -1.56 -2.01
CA CYS A 36 5.32 -2.15 -2.49
C CYS A 36 5.49 -1.88 -3.99
N GLY A 37 6.60 -1.24 -4.40
CA GLY A 37 6.86 -0.91 -5.80
C GLY A 37 7.09 -2.16 -6.67
N PHE A 38 7.85 -3.13 -6.19
CA PHE A 38 8.04 -4.40 -6.88
C PHE A 38 6.71 -5.15 -7.08
N CYS A 39 5.89 -5.30 -6.04
CA CYS A 39 4.60 -5.96 -6.15
C CYS A 39 3.64 -5.17 -7.06
N ALA A 40 3.65 -3.84 -6.98
CA ALA A 40 2.82 -3.02 -7.85
C ALA A 40 3.13 -3.28 -9.33
N LYS A 41 4.42 -3.44 -9.69
CA LYS A 41 4.85 -3.86 -11.03
C LYS A 41 4.43 -5.29 -11.34
N ALA A 42 4.71 -6.24 -10.44
CA ALA A 42 4.40 -7.66 -10.64
C ALA A 42 2.89 -7.94 -10.80
N PHE A 43 2.03 -7.14 -10.17
CA PHE A 43 0.57 -7.24 -10.27
C PHE A 43 -0.05 -6.22 -11.22
N GLU A 44 0.75 -5.45 -11.98
CA GLU A 44 0.29 -4.47 -12.97
C GLU A 44 -0.65 -3.40 -12.38
N THR A 45 -0.30 -2.90 -11.20
CA THR A 45 -1.08 -1.94 -10.40
C THR A 45 -0.36 -0.61 -10.15
N GLU A 46 0.87 -0.43 -10.64
CA GLU A 46 1.66 0.78 -10.39
C GLU A 46 0.90 2.07 -10.72
N GLN A 47 0.33 2.18 -11.93
CA GLN A 47 -0.47 3.35 -12.30
C GLN A 47 -1.72 3.50 -11.43
N HIS A 48 -2.41 2.41 -11.14
CA HIS A 48 -3.63 2.41 -10.32
C HIS A 48 -3.38 2.86 -8.87
N VAL A 49 -2.22 2.49 -8.30
CA VAL A 49 -1.77 2.93 -6.99
C VAL A 49 -1.52 4.45 -7.00
N HIS A 50 -0.84 4.96 -8.03
CA HIS A 50 -0.61 6.39 -8.19
C HIS A 50 -1.90 7.19 -8.39
N ASP A 51 -2.83 6.70 -9.23
CA ASP A 51 -4.12 7.35 -9.47
C ASP A 51 -4.99 7.37 -8.20
N ALA A 52 -4.80 6.41 -7.29
CA ALA A 52 -5.42 6.38 -5.97
C ALA A 52 -4.73 7.31 -4.94
N GLY A 53 -3.70 8.06 -5.35
CA GLY A 53 -2.96 8.97 -4.48
C GLY A 53 -1.99 8.28 -3.52
N VAL A 54 -1.67 7.00 -3.76
CA VAL A 54 -0.75 6.21 -2.93
C VAL A 54 0.63 6.18 -3.58
N GLY A 55 1.69 6.40 -2.79
CA GLY A 55 3.08 6.30 -3.26
C GLY A 55 3.59 4.87 -3.27
N THR A 56 4.68 4.61 -4.01
CA THR A 56 5.40 3.34 -4.00
C THR A 56 6.63 3.37 -3.07
N ILE A 57 6.91 2.26 -2.42
CA ILE A 57 8.04 2.04 -1.51
C ILE A 57 8.98 1.01 -2.16
N GLU A 58 10.24 1.41 -2.36
CA GLU A 58 11.28 0.62 -3.06
C GLU A 58 12.60 0.64 -2.28
N GLU A 59 12.69 -0.09 -1.16
CA GLU A 59 13.81 -0.01 -0.22
C GLU A 59 14.80 -1.17 -0.33
N HIS A 60 14.31 -2.38 -0.55
CA HIS A 60 15.11 -3.61 -0.62
C HIS A 60 14.71 -4.41 -1.86
N GLU A 61 15.54 -4.37 -2.90
CA GLU A 61 15.25 -5.03 -4.20
C GLU A 61 13.88 -4.60 -4.79
N GLY A 62 13.44 -3.37 -4.49
CA GLY A 62 12.14 -2.83 -4.89
C GLY A 62 10.98 -3.15 -3.93
N HIS A 63 11.22 -3.90 -2.86
CA HIS A 63 10.25 -4.16 -1.79
C HIS A 63 10.40 -3.18 -0.61
N PRO A 64 9.35 -3.00 0.21
CA PRO A 64 9.46 -2.41 1.54
C PRO A 64 10.40 -3.24 2.43
N SER A 65 11.23 -2.59 3.23
CA SER A 65 12.09 -3.25 4.19
C SER A 65 11.37 -3.43 5.52
N PHE A 66 10.70 -4.56 5.71
CA PHE A 66 10.12 -4.89 7.02
C PHE A 66 11.19 -5.03 8.12
N ARG A 67 12.43 -5.34 7.74
CA ARG A 67 13.56 -5.31 8.68
C ARG A 67 13.77 -3.90 9.25
N ASN A 68 13.69 -2.86 8.43
CA ASN A 68 13.85 -1.49 8.91
C ASN A 68 12.73 -1.12 9.88
N LEU A 69 11.48 -1.50 9.59
CA LEU A 69 10.35 -1.30 10.51
C LEU A 69 10.62 -1.92 11.89
N LEU A 70 11.14 -3.16 11.93
CA LEU A 70 11.48 -3.84 13.18
C LEU A 70 12.62 -3.15 13.93
N VAL A 71 13.67 -2.70 13.21
CA VAL A 71 14.82 -1.97 13.79
C VAL A 71 14.38 -0.62 14.36
N GLU A 72 13.40 0.02 13.74
CA GLU A 72 12.77 1.27 14.20
C GLU A 72 11.81 1.06 15.38
N GLY A 73 11.61 -0.20 15.81
CA GLY A 73 10.79 -0.54 16.97
C GLY A 73 9.30 -0.72 16.66
N HIS A 74 8.90 -0.82 15.39
CA HIS A 74 7.52 -1.12 15.04
C HIS A 74 7.18 -2.59 15.27
N SER A 75 5.94 -2.86 15.65
CA SER A 75 5.34 -4.19 15.56
C SER A 75 4.71 -4.37 14.18
N VAL A 76 5.09 -5.43 13.47
CA VAL A 76 4.55 -5.72 12.13
C VAL A 76 3.36 -6.68 12.26
N LEU A 77 2.20 -6.26 11.77
CA LEU A 77 0.99 -7.07 11.66
C LEU A 77 0.68 -7.29 10.18
N THR A 78 0.49 -8.55 9.79
CA THR A 78 0.20 -8.97 8.40
C THR A 78 -1.17 -9.63 8.32
N PHE A 79 -1.93 -9.35 7.27
CA PHE A 79 -3.32 -9.80 7.07
C PHE A 79 -3.51 -10.42 5.68
#